data_AF-A0A830BQM0-F1
#
_entry.id   AF-A0A830BQM0-F1
#
_cell.length_a   1.000
_cell.length_b   1.000
_cell.length_c   1.000
_cell.angle_alpha   90.00
_cell.angle_beta   90.00
_cell.angle_gamma   90.00
#
_symmetry.space_group_name_H-M   'P 1'
#
loop_
_entity.id
_entity.type
_entity.pdbx_description
1 polymer ?
#
loop_
_entity_poly.entity_id
_entity_poly.type
_entity_poly.pdbx_seq_one_letter_code
_entity_poly.pdbx_strand_id
1 'polypeptide(L)'
;MSFKMKELFQGGNQIHKLVEEATAETLDGSNWATNLKICEMINRDRVNNVELIRSVKRRLILKRPMAQYLSLLLLEMIVKNCDRTFDEVAAERVLDEMVRLIDDPHAAVNNPNKALAMIESWGESTKSCNIYPFMNRLTSKCVSNMHDNIWVYDVWDGMPEGPVFTGSHFEAVGLFLKALLSNFEKVIEEAENEVGLKMRCL
;
A
#
# COMPACT_ATOMS: atom_id res chain seq x y z
N MET A 1 -29.40 -9.21 -23.78
CA MET A 1 -28.20 -9.02 -22.93
C MET A 1 -26.97 -9.11 -23.83
N SER A 2 -26.18 -8.03 -23.89
CA SER A 2 -25.11 -7.82 -24.87
C SER A 2 -23.91 -8.76 -24.65
N PHE A 3 -23.28 -9.21 -25.74
CA PHE A 3 -22.06 -10.03 -25.79
C PHE A 3 -20.95 -9.53 -24.85
N LYS A 4 -20.87 -8.20 -24.67
CA LYS A 4 -19.89 -7.52 -23.82
C LYS A 4 -20.06 -7.80 -22.31
N MET A 5 -21.27 -8.13 -21.85
CA MET A 5 -21.49 -8.56 -20.46
C MET A 5 -21.03 -10.00 -20.23
N LYS A 6 -21.19 -10.90 -21.20
CA LYS A 6 -20.74 -12.31 -21.06
C LYS A 6 -19.22 -12.42 -20.89
N GLU A 7 -18.45 -11.59 -21.60
CA GLU A 7 -16.99 -11.57 -21.43
C GLU A 7 -16.54 -11.01 -20.08
N LEU A 8 -17.23 -10.01 -19.53
CA LEU A 8 -16.93 -9.48 -18.19
C LEU A 8 -17.19 -10.53 -17.09
N PHE A 9 -18.28 -11.28 -17.17
CA PHE A 9 -18.58 -12.34 -16.19
C PHE A 9 -17.68 -13.59 -16.35
N GLN A 10 -17.23 -13.90 -17.57
CA GLN A 10 -16.27 -14.99 -17.79
C GLN A 10 -14.84 -14.60 -17.39
N GLY A 11 -14.43 -13.36 -17.65
CA GLY A 11 -13.14 -12.81 -17.26
C GLY A 11 -12.97 -12.75 -15.74
N GLY A 12 -14.02 -12.38 -15.00
CA GLY A 12 -13.99 -12.34 -13.53
C GLY A 12 -13.78 -13.70 -12.87
N ASN A 13 -14.41 -14.74 -13.42
CA ASN A 13 -14.22 -16.11 -12.93
C ASN A 13 -12.84 -16.67 -13.31
N GLN A 14 -12.31 -16.28 -14.48
CA GLN A 14 -10.98 -16.67 -14.92
C GLN A 14 -9.86 -16.00 -14.11
N ILE A 15 -9.99 -14.71 -13.79
CA ILE A 15 -8.96 -13.99 -13.03
C ILE A 15 -8.90 -14.45 -11.58
N HIS A 16 -10.05 -14.76 -10.98
CA HIS A 16 -10.10 -15.34 -9.64
C HIS A 16 -9.31 -16.65 -9.56
N LYS A 17 -9.56 -17.56 -10.51
CA LYS A 17 -8.85 -18.85 -10.59
C LYS A 17 -7.36 -18.67 -10.77
N LEU A 18 -6.92 -17.77 -11.65
CA LEU A 18 -5.49 -17.51 -11.84
C LEU A 18 -4.82 -16.99 -10.57
N VAL A 19 -5.49 -16.12 -9.81
CA VAL A 19 -4.98 -15.65 -8.51
C VAL A 19 -4.96 -16.77 -7.49
N GLU A 20 -5.97 -17.63 -7.43
CA GLU A 20 -5.98 -18.81 -6.55
C GLU A 20 -4.87 -19.80 -6.91
N GLU A 21 -4.63 -20.05 -8.20
CA GLU A 21 -3.55 -20.91 -8.70
C GLU A 21 -2.16 -20.32 -8.40
N ALA A 22 -1.98 -19.01 -8.59
CA ALA A 22 -0.74 -18.30 -8.29
C ALA A 22 -0.40 -18.25 -6.79
N THR A 23 -1.42 -18.37 -5.94
CA THR A 23 -1.31 -18.20 -4.48
C THR A 23 -1.80 -19.44 -3.72
N ALA A 24 -1.76 -20.60 -4.37
CA ALA A 24 -2.20 -21.85 -3.77
C ALA A 24 -1.28 -22.26 -2.61
N GLU A 25 -1.87 -22.71 -1.51
CA GLU A 25 -1.13 -23.10 -0.30
C GLU A 25 -0.22 -24.32 -0.51
N THR A 26 -0.47 -25.08 -1.56
CA THR A 26 0.30 -26.27 -1.96
C THR A 26 1.57 -25.95 -2.74
N LEU A 27 1.80 -24.68 -3.08
CA LEU A 27 3.01 -24.27 -3.77
C LEU A 27 4.17 -24.18 -2.76
N ASP A 28 5.36 -24.63 -3.17
CA ASP A 28 6.58 -24.47 -2.38
C ASP A 28 7.21 -23.07 -2.51
N GLY A 29 6.70 -22.26 -3.45
CA GLY A 29 7.19 -20.91 -3.73
C GLY A 29 6.43 -20.23 -4.87
N SER A 30 6.92 -19.08 -5.31
CA SER A 30 6.29 -18.30 -6.39
C SER A 30 6.15 -19.09 -7.69
N ASN A 31 4.93 -19.18 -8.21
CA ASN A 31 4.67 -19.65 -9.56
C ASN A 31 4.95 -18.53 -10.57
N TRP A 32 6.22 -18.35 -10.93
CA TRP A 32 6.65 -17.29 -11.84
C TRP A 32 5.93 -17.34 -13.19
N ALA A 33 5.64 -18.53 -13.72
CA ALA A 33 4.93 -18.68 -14.98
C ALA A 33 3.51 -18.08 -14.91
N THR A 34 2.75 -18.41 -13.86
CA THR A 34 1.40 -17.85 -13.67
C THR A 34 1.45 -16.36 -13.35
N ASN A 35 2.41 -15.91 -12.53
CA ASN A 35 2.52 -14.51 -12.15
C ASN A 35 2.88 -13.61 -13.35
N LEU A 36 3.81 -14.06 -14.22
CA LEU A 36 4.16 -13.35 -15.45
C LEU A 36 2.99 -13.31 -16.44
N LYS A 37 2.23 -14.41 -16.54
CA LYS A 37 1.01 -14.45 -17.34
C LYS A 37 -0.03 -13.44 -16.83
N ILE A 38 -0.19 -13.31 -15.51
CA ILE A 38 -1.05 -12.30 -14.91
C ILE A 38 -0.58 -10.89 -15.31
N CYS A 39 0.71 -10.59 -15.19
CA CYS A 39 1.26 -9.29 -15.58
C CYS A 39 1.07 -9.00 -17.08
N GLU A 40 1.28 -9.99 -17.95
CA GLU A 40 1.02 -9.87 -19.39
C GLU A 40 -0.46 -9.58 -19.68
N MET A 41 -1.38 -10.19 -18.93
CA MET A 41 -2.81 -9.92 -19.06
C MET A 41 -3.18 -8.51 -18.64
N ILE A 42 -2.59 -8.00 -17.55
CA ILE A 42 -2.78 -6.61 -17.08
C ILE A 42 -2.26 -5.63 -18.14
N ASN A 43 -1.02 -5.80 -18.58
CA ASN A 43 -0.38 -4.89 -19.54
C ASN A 43 -1.02 -4.89 -20.94
N ARG A 44 -1.89 -5.86 -21.23
CA ARG A 44 -2.69 -5.93 -22.46
C ARG A 44 -4.16 -5.57 -22.25
N ASP A 45 -4.53 -5.04 -21.09
CA ASP A 45 -5.90 -4.68 -20.71
C ASP A 45 -6.91 -5.84 -20.89
N ARG A 46 -6.45 -7.09 -20.67
CA ARG A 46 -7.29 -8.29 -20.83
C ARG A 46 -7.98 -8.71 -19.54
N VAL A 47 -7.80 -7.95 -18.46
CA VAL A 47 -8.36 -8.22 -17.14
C VAL A 47 -8.91 -6.94 -16.54
N ASN A 48 -9.87 -7.09 -15.63
CA ASN A 48 -10.33 -6.00 -14.80
C ASN A 48 -9.39 -5.86 -13.60
N ASN A 49 -8.56 -4.80 -13.58
CA ASN A 49 -7.58 -4.55 -12.52
C ASN A 49 -8.24 -4.48 -11.14
N VAL A 50 -9.41 -3.86 -11.02
CA VAL A 50 -10.15 -3.74 -9.76
C VAL A 50 -10.54 -5.13 -9.23
N GLU A 51 -11.07 -6.01 -10.10
CA GLU A 51 -11.45 -7.36 -9.71
C GLU A 51 -10.23 -8.23 -9.35
N LEU A 52 -9.13 -8.04 -10.09
CA LEU A 52 -7.86 -8.70 -9.81
C LEU A 52 -7.34 -8.34 -8.42
N ILE A 53 -7.26 -7.04 -8.12
CA ILE A 53 -6.77 -6.55 -6.82
C ILE A 53 -7.70 -7.00 -5.69
N ARG A 54 -9.04 -7.01 -5.90
CA ARG A 54 -9.98 -7.62 -4.94
C ARG A 54 -9.73 -9.10 -4.71
N SER A 55 -9.37 -9.85 -5.76
CA SER A 55 -9.02 -11.26 -5.65
C SER A 55 -7.77 -11.44 -4.77
N VAL A 56 -6.71 -10.67 -5.04
CA VAL A 56 -5.48 -10.68 -4.22
C VAL A 56 -5.78 -10.30 -2.77
N LYS A 57 -6.57 -9.24 -2.55
CA LYS A 57 -7.01 -8.81 -1.21
C LYS A 57 -7.72 -9.93 -0.45
N ARG A 58 -8.63 -10.67 -1.10
CA ARG A 58 -9.32 -11.82 -0.49
C ARG A 58 -8.35 -12.88 -0.01
N ARG A 59 -7.27 -13.14 -0.76
CA ARG A 59 -6.22 -14.09 -0.35
C ARG A 59 -5.47 -13.62 0.89
N LEU A 60 -5.22 -12.31 1.04
CA LEU A 60 -4.62 -11.75 2.26
C LEU A 60 -5.52 -11.94 3.49
N ILE A 61 -6.85 -11.85 3.32
CA ILE A 61 -7.82 -11.97 4.42
C ILE A 61 -7.98 -13.41 4.91
N LEU A 62 -7.71 -14.43 4.08
CA LEU A 62 -8.00 -15.84 4.38
C LEU A 62 -7.17 -16.45 5.53
N LYS A 63 -6.24 -15.70 6.17
CA LYS A 63 -5.37 -16.15 7.27
C LYS A 63 -4.70 -17.51 7.03
N ARG A 64 -4.35 -17.78 5.77
CA ARG A 64 -3.58 -18.96 5.35
C ARG A 64 -2.14 -18.54 5.10
N PRO A 65 -1.16 -18.94 5.92
CA PRO A 65 0.19 -18.38 5.89
C PRO A 65 0.84 -18.37 4.50
N MET A 66 0.83 -19.51 3.81
CA MET A 66 1.45 -19.63 2.48
C MET A 66 0.69 -18.83 1.42
N ALA A 67 -0.64 -18.89 1.41
CA ALA A 67 -1.44 -18.10 0.48
C ALA A 67 -1.24 -16.59 0.67
N GLN A 68 -1.18 -16.11 1.92
CA GLN A 68 -0.90 -14.71 2.23
C GLN A 68 0.47 -14.29 1.71
N TYR A 69 1.52 -15.08 1.98
CA TYR A 69 2.88 -14.79 1.53
C TYR A 69 2.97 -14.70 0.00
N LEU A 70 2.44 -15.71 -0.70
CA LEU A 70 2.42 -15.74 -2.16
C LEU A 70 1.58 -14.60 -2.76
N SER A 71 0.51 -14.19 -2.06
CA SER A 71 -0.30 -13.05 -2.47
C SER A 71 0.45 -11.73 -2.36
N LEU A 72 1.25 -11.56 -1.30
CA LEU A 72 2.14 -10.40 -1.15
C LEU A 72 3.20 -10.37 -2.27
N LEU A 73 3.79 -11.52 -2.61
CA LEU A 73 4.76 -11.62 -3.71
C LEU A 73 4.14 -11.33 -5.08
N LEU A 74 2.93 -11.85 -5.34
CA LEU A 74 2.19 -11.55 -6.56
C LEU A 74 1.85 -10.05 -6.64
N LEU A 75 1.36 -9.47 -5.55
CA LEU A 75 1.03 -8.04 -5.47
C LEU A 75 2.26 -7.15 -5.74
N GLU A 76 3.39 -7.47 -5.12
CA GLU A 76 4.64 -6.76 -5.33
C GLU A 76 5.08 -6.81 -6.80
N MET A 77 4.99 -7.98 -7.44
CA MET A 77 5.32 -8.12 -8.85
C MET A 77 4.41 -7.25 -9.71
N ILE A 78 3.10 -7.31 -9.49
CA ILE A 78 2.12 -6.53 -10.26
C ILE A 78 2.44 -5.03 -10.14
N VAL A 79 2.60 -4.53 -8.91
CA VAL A 79 2.89 -3.12 -8.67
C VAL A 79 4.20 -2.67 -9.32
N LYS A 80 5.22 -3.53 -9.35
CA LYS A 80 6.53 -3.18 -9.93
C LYS A 80 6.56 -3.25 -11.46
N ASN A 81 5.67 -4.02 -12.09
CA ASN A 81 5.76 -4.36 -13.53
C ASN A 81 4.53 -3.95 -14.36
N CYS A 82 3.46 -3.49 -13.71
CA CYS A 82 2.22 -3.13 -14.37
C CYS A 82 1.80 -1.71 -14.02
N ASP A 83 1.76 -0.86 -15.04
CA ASP A 83 1.27 0.51 -14.91
C ASP A 83 -0.20 0.53 -14.45
N ARG A 84 -0.59 1.58 -13.72
CA ARG A 84 -2.00 1.80 -13.31
C ARG A 84 -2.61 0.60 -12.59
N THR A 85 -1.84 -0.01 -11.69
CA THR A 85 -2.34 -1.02 -10.75
C THR A 85 -2.30 -0.51 -9.31
N PHE A 86 -1.41 0.45 -9.03
CA PHE A 86 -1.25 1.01 -7.70
C PHE A 86 -2.47 1.86 -7.29
N ASP A 87 -3.12 2.54 -8.24
CA ASP A 87 -4.35 3.30 -7.98
C ASP A 87 -5.48 2.37 -7.49
N GLU A 88 -5.59 1.17 -8.05
CA GLU A 88 -6.54 0.14 -7.63
C GLU A 88 -6.16 -0.47 -6.28
N VAL A 89 -4.87 -0.64 -5.98
CA VAL A 89 -4.39 -1.08 -4.66
C VAL A 89 -4.82 -0.09 -3.57
N ALA A 90 -4.69 1.21 -3.83
CA ALA A 90 -5.15 2.26 -2.94
C ALA A 90 -6.69 2.29 -2.83
N ALA A 91 -7.40 2.28 -3.96
CA ALA A 91 -8.86 2.33 -4.01
C ALA A 91 -9.53 1.14 -3.30
N GLU A 92 -8.95 -0.05 -3.44
CA GLU A 92 -9.44 -1.27 -2.78
C GLU A 92 -8.96 -1.42 -1.33
N ARG A 93 -8.24 -0.43 -0.80
CA ARG A 93 -7.76 -0.40 0.59
C ARG A 93 -6.97 -1.66 0.96
N VAL A 94 -6.08 -2.11 0.06
CA VAL A 94 -5.25 -3.30 0.29
C VAL A 94 -4.25 -3.07 1.43
N LEU A 95 -3.71 -1.85 1.51
CA LEU A 95 -2.79 -1.42 2.54
C LEU A 95 -3.38 -1.56 3.96
N ASP A 96 -4.68 -1.31 4.14
CA ASP A 96 -5.34 -1.51 5.43
C ASP A 96 -5.29 -2.98 5.87
N GLU A 97 -5.44 -3.92 4.94
CA GLU A 97 -5.32 -5.35 5.24
C GLU A 97 -3.86 -5.76 5.49
N MET A 98 -2.89 -5.11 4.83
CA MET A 98 -1.47 -5.31 5.10
C MET A 98 -1.09 -4.82 6.51
N VAL A 99 -1.61 -3.66 6.94
CA VAL A 99 -1.42 -3.16 8.31
C VAL A 99 -2.05 -4.11 9.33
N ARG A 100 -3.28 -4.59 9.08
CA ARG A 100 -3.90 -5.61 9.94
C ARG A 100 -3.09 -6.90 10.01
N LEU A 101 -2.44 -7.29 8.92
CA LEU A 101 -1.55 -8.45 8.89
C LEU A 101 -0.26 -8.21 9.70
N ILE A 102 0.27 -6.99 9.69
CA ILE A 102 1.43 -6.56 10.50
C ILE A 102 1.06 -6.56 11.99
N ASP A 103 -0.11 -6.04 12.34
CA ASP A 103 -0.59 -5.93 13.71
C ASP A 103 -1.11 -7.28 14.29
N ASP A 104 -1.24 -8.35 13.49
CA ASP A 104 -1.75 -9.66 13.95
C ASP A 104 -0.63 -10.48 14.64
N PRO A 105 -0.66 -10.64 15.99
CA PRO A 105 0.38 -11.35 16.73
C PRO A 105 0.41 -12.86 16.42
N HIS A 106 -0.61 -13.39 15.76
CA HIS A 106 -0.70 -14.79 15.36
C HIS A 106 -0.31 -15.03 13.90
N ALA A 107 0.05 -13.99 13.15
CA ALA A 107 0.51 -14.14 11.77
C ALA A 107 1.86 -14.87 11.71
N ALA A 108 2.05 -15.69 10.68
CA ALA A 108 3.34 -16.32 10.44
C ALA A 108 4.39 -15.26 10.11
N VAL A 109 5.49 -15.22 10.88
CA VAL A 109 6.52 -14.15 10.90
C VAL A 109 6.94 -13.61 9.53
N ASN A 110 7.02 -14.46 8.50
CA ASN A 110 7.42 -14.04 7.15
C ASN A 110 6.41 -13.09 6.48
N ASN A 111 5.13 -13.19 6.82
CA ASN A 111 4.05 -12.42 6.23
C ASN A 111 4.06 -10.94 6.68
N PRO A 112 4.04 -10.61 7.99
CA PRO A 112 4.14 -9.22 8.44
C PRO A 112 5.47 -8.60 8.00
N ASN A 113 6.59 -9.33 8.07
CA ASN A 113 7.88 -8.84 7.59
C ASN A 113 7.85 -8.47 6.10
N LYS A 114 7.21 -9.30 5.27
CA LYS A 114 7.08 -9.02 3.84
C LYS A 114 6.17 -7.83 3.57
N ALA A 115 5.03 -7.75 4.27
CA ALA A 115 4.10 -6.65 4.13
C ALA A 115 4.75 -5.31 4.53
N LEU A 116 5.49 -5.30 5.64
CA LEU A 116 6.23 -4.13 6.13
C LEU A 116 7.27 -3.66 5.10
N ALA A 117 8.12 -4.55 4.62
CA ALA A 117 9.15 -4.22 3.64
C ALA A 117 8.56 -3.65 2.33
N MET A 118 7.37 -4.11 1.93
CA MET A 118 6.66 -3.55 0.78
C MET A 118 6.15 -2.13 1.06
N ILE A 119 5.54 -1.90 2.23
CA ILE A 119 5.03 -0.57 2.62
C ILE A 119 6.16 0.45 2.69
N GLU A 120 7.29 0.10 3.30
CA GLU A 120 8.50 0.93 3.36
C GLU A 120 9.02 1.28 1.96
N SER A 121 9.20 0.26 1.11
CA SER A 121 9.68 0.44 -0.26
C SER A 121 8.76 1.35 -1.09
N TRP A 122 7.44 1.23 -0.91
CA TRP A 122 6.48 2.08 -1.61
C TRP A 122 6.45 3.51 -1.04
N GLY A 123 6.63 3.71 0.26
CA GLY A 123 6.77 5.04 0.87
C GLY A 123 7.96 5.81 0.32
N GLU A 124 9.11 5.16 0.15
CA GLU A 124 10.31 5.78 -0.43
C GLU A 124 10.13 6.16 -1.91
N SER A 125 9.39 5.34 -2.66
CA SER A 125 9.22 5.49 -4.11
C SER A 125 8.12 6.48 -4.52
N THR A 126 7.16 6.77 -3.64
CA THR A 126 5.94 7.54 -3.97
C THR A 126 6.03 9.05 -3.75
N LYS A 127 7.23 9.62 -3.53
CA LYS A 127 7.45 11.06 -3.25
C LYS A 127 6.82 12.05 -4.26
N SER A 128 6.36 11.58 -5.42
CA SER A 128 5.74 12.38 -6.49
C SER A 128 4.26 12.03 -6.78
N CYS A 129 3.61 11.18 -5.97
CA CYS A 129 2.27 10.67 -6.26
C CYS A 129 1.21 11.21 -5.28
N ASN A 130 -0.04 11.41 -5.73
CA ASN A 130 -1.16 11.94 -4.92
C ASN A 130 -1.57 11.07 -3.72
N ILE A 131 -1.06 9.84 -3.67
CA ILE A 131 -1.24 8.89 -2.55
C ILE A 131 -0.10 8.91 -1.53
N TYR A 132 0.94 9.72 -1.79
CA TYR A 132 2.08 9.89 -0.89
C TYR A 132 1.68 10.23 0.55
N PRO A 133 0.71 11.14 0.82
CA PRO A 133 0.32 11.44 2.20
C PRO A 133 -0.25 10.22 2.94
N PHE A 134 -0.97 9.36 2.22
CA PHE A 134 -1.53 8.11 2.78
C PHE A 134 -0.41 7.10 3.06
N MET A 135 0.51 6.90 2.11
CA MET A 135 1.65 6.00 2.28
C MET A 135 2.56 6.43 3.42
N ASN A 136 2.87 7.73 3.51
CA ASN A 136 3.76 8.27 4.54
C ASN A 136 3.17 8.12 5.95
N ARG A 137 1.84 8.24 6.10
CA ARG A 137 1.14 7.99 7.35
C ARG A 137 1.22 6.51 7.77
N LEU A 138 1.09 5.60 6.80
CA LEU A 138 1.16 4.16 7.07
C LEU A 138 2.58 3.71 7.42
N THR A 139 3.60 4.20 6.72
CA THR A 139 5.00 3.93 7.06
C THR A 139 5.32 4.47 8.45
N SER A 140 4.95 5.73 8.74
CA SER A 140 5.06 6.35 10.06
C SER A 140 4.47 5.46 11.17
N LYS A 141 3.22 5.02 10.99
CA LYS A 141 2.53 4.13 11.93
C LYS A 141 3.26 2.79 12.11
N CYS A 142 3.69 2.16 11.03
CA CYS A 142 4.39 0.87 11.10
C CYS A 142 5.75 0.99 11.82
N VAL A 143 6.50 2.05 11.56
CA VAL A 143 7.79 2.31 12.23
C VAL A 143 7.59 2.53 13.73
N SER A 144 6.56 3.29 14.13
CA SER A 144 6.25 3.51 15.56
C SER A 144 5.91 2.21 16.30
N ASN A 145 5.27 1.24 15.63
CA ASN A 145 4.91 -0.04 16.22
C ASN A 145 6.10 -1.01 16.36
N MET A 146 7.25 -0.73 15.75
CA MET A 146 8.40 -1.64 15.69
C MET A 146 9.44 -1.38 16.79
N HIS A 147 9.49 -0.15 17.31
CA HIS A 147 10.49 0.26 18.27
C HIS A 147 9.84 1.11 19.37
N ASP A 148 9.80 0.58 20.60
CA ASP A 148 9.24 1.26 21.78
C ASP A 148 9.88 2.62 22.08
N ASN A 149 11.07 2.87 21.53
CA ASN A 149 11.85 4.09 21.72
C ASN A 149 11.82 5.05 20.51
N ILE A 150 11.05 4.76 19.46
CA ILE A 150 10.90 5.63 18.29
C ILE A 150 9.47 6.16 18.24
N TRP A 151 9.36 7.48 18.36
CA TRP A 151 8.08 8.20 18.30
C TRP A 151 7.98 8.89 16.95
N VAL A 152 6.85 8.70 16.26
CA VAL A 152 6.60 9.32 14.96
C VAL A 152 5.44 10.30 15.09
N TYR A 153 5.69 11.54 14.69
CA TYR A 153 4.69 12.61 14.72
C TYR A 153 4.42 13.10 13.31
N ASP A 154 3.16 13.13 12.91
CA ASP A 154 2.74 13.61 11.60
C ASP A 154 2.84 15.15 11.55
N VAL A 155 3.68 15.68 10.68
CA VAL A 155 3.78 17.13 10.44
C VAL A 155 2.89 17.49 9.26
N TRP A 156 1.91 18.38 9.49
CA TRP A 156 1.03 18.88 8.43
C TRP A 156 1.85 19.54 7.31
N ASP A 157 1.51 19.23 6.06
CA ASP A 157 2.25 19.66 4.87
C ASP A 157 1.82 21.03 4.34
N GLY A 158 0.91 21.72 5.03
CA GLY A 158 0.41 23.05 4.63
C GLY A 158 -0.65 23.02 3.54
N MET A 159 -1.11 21.84 3.15
CA MET A 159 -2.17 21.65 2.15
C MET A 159 -3.53 22.16 2.68
N PRO A 160 -4.21 23.10 2.00
CA PRO A 160 -5.50 23.64 2.43
C PRO A 160 -6.54 22.57 2.76
N GLU A 161 -7.19 22.69 3.90
CA GLU A 161 -8.33 21.84 4.24
C GLU A 161 -9.54 22.22 3.38
N GLY A 162 -10.15 21.23 2.71
CA GLY A 162 -11.29 21.44 1.84
C GLY A 162 -11.25 20.62 0.55
N PRO A 163 -11.82 21.11 -0.57
CA PRO A 163 -11.81 20.37 -1.82
C PRO A 163 -10.39 20.08 -2.30
N VAL A 164 -10.26 19.00 -3.07
CA VAL A 164 -8.99 18.49 -3.61
C VAL A 164 -8.18 19.63 -4.24
N PHE A 165 -6.89 19.71 -3.90
CA PHE A 165 -5.97 20.67 -4.50
C PHE A 165 -6.00 20.57 -6.02
N THR A 166 -6.30 21.68 -6.70
CA THR A 166 -6.22 21.76 -8.17
C THR A 166 -5.05 22.60 -8.65
N GLY A 167 -4.16 23.01 -7.75
CA GLY A 167 -2.99 23.81 -8.08
C GLY A 167 -1.86 22.99 -8.71
N SER A 168 -0.88 23.70 -9.26
CA SER A 168 0.34 23.14 -9.82
C SER A 168 1.27 22.58 -8.73
N HIS A 169 2.20 21.71 -9.14
CA HIS A 169 3.25 21.20 -8.25
C HIS A 169 4.06 22.33 -7.59
N PHE A 170 4.34 23.42 -8.31
CA PHE A 170 5.07 24.57 -7.75
C PHE A 170 4.28 25.28 -6.65
N GLU A 171 2.95 25.36 -6.77
CA GLU A 171 2.08 25.93 -5.74
C GLU A 171 2.00 25.02 -4.50
N ALA A 172 1.95 23.69 -4.69
CA ALA A 172 2.01 22.74 -3.57
C ALA A 172 3.33 22.89 -2.79
N VAL A 173 4.47 22.96 -3.49
CA VAL A 173 5.78 23.20 -2.86
C VAL A 173 5.81 24.54 -2.13
N GLY A 174 5.21 25.58 -2.71
CA GLY A 174 5.11 26.90 -2.07
C GLY A 174 4.30 26.89 -0.79
N LEU A 175 3.17 26.17 -0.76
CA LEU A 175 2.34 25.99 0.43
C LEU A 175 3.09 25.23 1.53
N PHE A 176 3.78 24.16 1.16
CA PHE A 176 4.63 23.39 2.07
C PHE A 176 5.72 24.26 2.70
N LEU A 177 6.51 24.97 1.90
CA LEU A 177 7.58 25.84 2.41
C LEU A 177 7.05 26.96 3.30
N LYS A 178 5.85 27.46 3.01
CA LYS A 178 5.20 28.50 3.81
C LYS A 178 4.73 27.98 5.18
N ALA A 179 4.24 26.74 5.23
CA ALA A 179 3.74 26.13 6.45
C ALA A 179 4.82 25.39 7.26
N LEU A 180 5.96 25.08 6.62
CA LEU A 180 7.01 24.21 7.16
C LEU A 180 7.41 24.58 8.58
N LEU A 181 7.95 25.79 8.76
CA LEU A 181 8.56 26.17 10.04
C LEU A 181 7.55 26.12 11.19
N SER A 182 6.37 26.71 10.99
CA SER A 182 5.34 26.79 12.03
C SER A 182 4.71 25.44 12.34
N ASN A 183 4.60 24.54 11.36
CA ASN A 183 4.10 23.19 11.58
C ASN A 183 5.12 22.34 12.33
N PHE A 184 6.40 22.44 11.98
CA PHE A 184 7.47 21.75 12.69
C PHE A 184 7.59 22.23 14.14
N GLU A 185 7.56 23.54 14.39
CA GLU A 185 7.61 24.10 15.75
C GLU A 185 6.47 23.58 16.64
N LYS A 186 5.24 23.55 16.11
CA LYS A 186 4.07 23.02 16.84
C LYS A 186 4.23 21.55 17.20
N VAL A 187 4.68 20.73 16.26
CA VAL A 187 4.84 19.30 16.48
C VAL A 187 5.99 19.01 17.44
N ILE A 188 7.08 19.77 17.38
CA ILE A 188 8.16 19.68 18.36
C ILE A 188 7.63 20.04 19.75
N GLU A 189 6.87 21.14 19.89
CA GLU A 189 6.30 21.55 21.17
C GLU A 189 5.34 20.49 21.74
N GLU A 190 4.49 19.89 20.91
CA GLU A 190 3.62 18.77 21.28
C GLU A 190 4.43 17.57 21.78
N ALA A 191 5.44 17.16 21.02
CA ALA A 191 6.29 16.03 21.38
C ALA A 191 7.13 16.29 22.64
N GLU A 192 7.64 17.51 22.83
CA GLU A 192 8.35 17.92 24.06
C GLU A 192 7.42 17.87 25.28
N ASN A 193 6.17 18.28 25.13
CA ASN A 193 5.16 18.23 26.20
C ASN A 193 4.76 16.80 26.57
N GLU A 194 4.63 15.90 25.58
CA GLU A 194 4.32 14.49 25.82
C GLU A 194 5.46 13.74 26.48
N VAL A 195 6.70 13.96 26.03
CA VAL A 195 7.90 13.28 26.54
C VAL A 195 8.42 13.93 27.83
N GLY A 196 8.11 15.21 28.07
CA GLY A 196 8.63 16.00 29.19
C GLY A 196 10.12 16.33 29.07
N LEU A 197 10.68 16.24 27.85
CA LEU A 197 12.08 16.51 27.56
C LEU A 197 12.20 17.47 26.39
N LYS A 198 13.13 18.41 26.50
CA LYS A 198 13.44 19.33 25.41
C LYS A 198 14.19 18.61 24.29
N MET A 199 13.62 18.60 23.08
CA MET A 199 14.21 18.00 21.90
C MET A 199 15.38 18.85 21.40
N ARG A 200 16.44 18.17 20.96
CA ARG A 200 17.61 18.80 20.34
C ARG A 200 18.10 17.92 19.20
N CYS A 201 18.56 18.54 18.13
CA CYS A 201 19.33 17.83 17.12
C CYS A 201 20.69 17.43 17.72
N LEU A 202 21.20 16.26 17.31
CA LEU A 202 22.57 15.83 17.58
C LEU A 202 23.58 16.65 16.76
#